data_AF-A0A061NE61-F1
#
_entry.id   AF-A0A061NE61-F1
#
_cell.length_a   1.000
_cell.length_b   1.000
_cell.length_c   1.000
_cell.angle_alpha   90.00
_cell.angle_beta   90.00
_cell.angle_gamma   90.00
#
_symmetry.space_group_name_H-M   'P 1'
#
loop_
_entity.id
_entity.type
_entity.pdbx_description
1 polymer ?
#
loop_
_entity_poly.entity_id
_entity_poly.type
_entity_poly.pdbx_seq_one_letter_code
_entity_poly.pdbx_strand_id
1 'polypeptide(L)' 'MGMYSAVSERFLRLVLEEDYRPLTDMERAELNESKTYLQNYYWEKEKLQAMSYLAYATEDDAWQQTIHEQVDRLNGQ' A
#
# COMPACT_ATOMS: atom_id res chain seq x y z
N MET A 1 -10.17 10.82 0.08
CA MET A 1 -9.76 9.47 -0.35
C MET A 1 -8.28 9.32 -0.09
N GLY A 2 -7.85 8.27 0.61
CA GLY A 2 -6.42 8.04 0.87
C GLY A 2 -5.66 7.68 -0.41
N MET A 3 -4.37 7.98 -0.47
CA MET A 3 -3.50 7.77 -1.63
C MET A 3 -3.57 6.32 -2.15
N TYR A 4 -3.62 5.34 -1.24
CA TYR A 4 -3.81 3.93 -1.57
C TYR A 4 -5.08 3.67 -2.42
N SER A 5 -6.22 4.25 -2.05
CA SER A 5 -7.50 4.04 -2.77
C SER A 5 -7.38 4.50 -4.21
N ALA A 6 -6.88 5.73 -4.42
CA ALA A 6 -6.73 6.31 -5.74
C ALA A 6 -5.77 5.49 -6.63
N VAL A 7 -4.62 5.08 -6.08
CA VAL A 7 -3.64 4.25 -6.82
C VAL A 7 -4.21 2.86 -7.11
N SER A 8 -4.93 2.24 -6.17
CA SER A 8 -5.52 0.92 -6.35
C SER A 8 -6.63 0.90 -7.42
N GLU A 9 -7.50 1.92 -7.44
CA GLU A 9 -8.55 2.08 -8.44
C GLU A 9 -7.94 2.28 -9.83
N ARG A 10 -6.90 3.12 -9.92
CA ARG A 10 -6.22 3.38 -11.19
C ARG A 10 -5.46 2.15 -11.70
N PHE A 11 -4.77 1.44 -10.83
CA PHE A 11 -4.12 0.16 -11.15
C PHE A 11 -5.11 -0.84 -11.72
N LEU A 12 -6.23 -1.09 -11.01
CA LEU A 12 -7.26 -2.03 -11.45
C LEU A 12 -7.82 -1.64 -12.82
N ARG A 13 -8.09 -0.35 -13.01
CA ARG A 13 -8.58 0.16 -14.29
C ARG A 13 -7.59 -0.09 -15.43
N LEU A 14 -6.29 0.15 -15.23
CA LEU A 14 -5.26 -0.08 -16.25
C LEU A 14 -5.10 -1.56 -16.59
N VAL A 15 -5.15 -2.44 -15.59
CA VAL A 15 -5.14 -3.91 -15.81
C VAL A 15 -6.34 -4.32 -16.67
N LEU A 16 -7.53 -3.85 -16.33
CA LEU A 16 -8.73 -4.15 -17.11
C LEU A 16 -8.65 -3.57 -18.52
N GLU A 17 -8.15 -2.34 -18.69
CA GLU A 17 -8.01 -1.72 -20.00
C GLU A 17 -7.02 -2.47 -20.91
N GLU A 18 -5.94 -3.05 -20.34
CA GLU A 18 -4.97 -3.87 -21.09
C GLU A 18 -5.61 -5.11 -21.74
N ASP A 19 -6.65 -5.68 -21.13
CA ASP A 19 -7.40 -6.82 -21.67
C ASP A 19 -8.24 -6.45 -22.91
N TYR A 20 -8.66 -5.19 -23.03
CA TYR A 20 -9.52 -4.70 -24.13
C TYR A 20 -8.76 -3.94 -25.21
N ARG A 21 -7.63 -3.32 -24.88
CA ARG A 21 -6.79 -2.58 -25.83
C ARG A 21 -5.32 -2.54 -25.38
N PRO A 22 -4.38 -2.35 -26.32
CA PRO A 22 -3.02 -2.00 -25.95
C PRO A 22 -2.99 -0.71 -25.13
N LEU A 23 -2.26 -0.75 -24.02
CA LEU A 23 -1.92 0.44 -23.25
C LEU A 23 -0.87 1.27 -24.01
N THR A 24 -1.01 2.59 -23.92
CA THR A 24 0.03 3.54 -24.36
C THR A 24 1.28 3.42 -23.46
N ASP A 25 2.41 3.94 -23.91
CA ASP A 25 3.65 3.91 -23.13
C ASP A 25 3.50 4.61 -21.76
N MET A 26 2.77 5.72 -21.73
CA MET A 26 2.47 6.44 -20.48
C MET A 26 1.61 5.60 -19.52
N GLU A 27 0.58 4.94 -20.03
CA GLU A 27 -0.30 4.08 -19.23
C GLU A 27 0.42 2.83 -18.72
N ARG A 28 1.35 2.29 -19.52
CA ARG A 28 2.19 1.16 -19.10
C ARG A 28 3.17 1.56 -18.00
N ALA A 29 3.76 2.76 -18.10
CA ALA A 29 4.60 3.31 -17.04
C ALA A 29 3.78 3.50 -15.76
N GLU A 30 2.60 4.13 -15.86
CA GLU A 30 1.68 4.33 -14.74
C GLU A 30 1.25 3.01 -14.08
N LEU A 31 0.95 1.97 -14.88
CA LEU A 31 0.61 0.64 -14.38
C LEU A 31 1.76 0.03 -13.56
N ASN A 32 2.99 0.13 -14.05
CA ASN A 32 4.18 -0.38 -13.37
C ASN A 32 4.49 0.40 -12.08
N GLU A 33 4.35 1.72 -12.11
CA GLU A 33 4.52 2.58 -10.93
C GLU A 33 3.47 2.25 -9.86
N SER A 34 2.20 2.13 -10.28
CA SER A 34 1.10 1.77 -9.38
C SER A 34 1.31 0.39 -8.77
N LYS A 35 1.76 -0.59 -9.57
CA LYS A 35 2.10 -1.94 -9.09
C LYS A 35 3.19 -1.88 -8.02
N THR A 36 4.27 -1.14 -8.28
CA THR A 36 5.41 -1.00 -7.37
C THR A 36 4.96 -0.35 -6.06
N TYR A 37 4.18 0.73 -6.15
CA TYR A 37 3.60 1.39 -4.98
C TYR A 37 2.75 0.42 -4.14
N LEU A 38 1.84 -0.33 -4.77
CA LEU A 38 0.97 -1.27 -4.07
C LEU A 38 1.77 -2.40 -3.40
N GLN A 39 2.78 -2.96 -4.08
CA GLN A 39 3.66 -3.98 -3.51
C GLN A 39 4.38 -3.47 -2.26
N ASN A 40 4.94 -2.26 -2.32
CA ASN A 40 5.62 -1.64 -1.18
C ASN A 40 4.64 -1.36 -0.03
N TYR A 41 3.44 -0.86 -0.34
CA TYR A 41 2.39 -0.62 0.66
C TYR A 41 2.02 -1.91 1.39
N TYR A 42 1.78 -3.00 0.66
CA TYR A 42 1.43 -4.29 1.28
C TYR A 42 2.57 -4.83 2.13
N TRP A 43 3.81 -4.77 1.64
CA TRP A 43 4.97 -5.21 2.39
C TRP A 43 5.13 -4.48 3.72
N GLU A 44 5.10 -3.14 3.73
CA GLU A 44 5.22 -2.38 4.97
C GLU A 44 4.03 -2.60 5.90
N LYS A 45 2.82 -2.76 5.34
CA LYS A 45 1.63 -3.06 6.14
C LYS A 45 1.74 -4.40 6.86
N GLU A 46 2.15 -5.47 6.17
CA GLU A 46 2.33 -6.79 6.76
C GLU A 46 3.42 -6.78 7.85
N LYS A 47 4.52 -6.07 7.60
CA LYS A 47 5.60 -5.88 8.58
C LYS A 47 5.11 -5.16 9.84
N LEU A 48 4.36 -4.07 9.69
CA LEU A 48 3.80 -3.33 10.83
C LEU A 48 2.79 -4.17 11.61
N GLN A 49 1.98 -5.00 10.94
CA GLN A 49 1.08 -5.94 11.60
C GLN A 49 1.84 -7.00 12.41
N ALA A 50 2.90 -7.58 11.85
CA ALA A 50 3.75 -8.52 12.57
C ALA A 50 4.44 -7.87 13.78
N MET A 51 4.94 -6.64 13.63
CA MET A 51 5.51 -5.87 14.73
C MET A 51 4.47 -5.55 15.82
N SER A 52 3.24 -5.22 15.44
CA SER A 52 2.17 -4.95 16.41
C SER A 52 1.81 -6.19 17.23
N TYR A 53 1.77 -7.36 16.58
CA TYR A 53 1.57 -8.62 17.29
C TYR A 53 2.67 -8.88 18.32
N LEU A 54 3.93 -8.59 17.97
CA LEU A 54 5.06 -8.73 18.89
C LEU A 54 4.99 -7.73 20.04
N ALA A 55 4.73 -6.45 19.76
CA ALA A 55 4.59 -5.41 20.77
C ALA A 55 3.49 -5.76 21.78
N TYR A 56 2.34 -6.25 21.29
CA TYR A 56 1.27 -6.75 22.14
C TYR A 56 1.69 -7.95 22.99
N ALA A 57 2.35 -8.94 22.38
CA ALA A 57 2.79 -10.14 23.09
C ALA A 57 3.88 -9.86 24.15
N THR A 58 4.62 -8.76 24.01
CA THR A 58 5.63 -8.31 24.97
C THR A 58 5.14 -7.20 25.90
N GLU A 59 3.87 -6.82 25.84
CA GLU A 59 3.27 -5.73 26.64
C GLU A 59 4.02 -4.38 26.50
N ASP A 60 4.56 -4.11 25.29
CA ASP A 60 5.29 -2.86 25.00
C ASP A 60 4.37 -1.81 24.36
N ASP A 61 3.63 -1.09 25.22
CA ASP A 61 2.67 -0.06 24.80
C ASP A 61 3.31 1.11 24.05
N ALA A 62 4.56 1.45 24.37
CA ALA A 62 5.28 2.55 23.71
C ALA A 62 5.64 2.18 22.26
N TRP A 63 6.07 0.93 22.06
CA TRP A 63 6.32 0.41 20.72
C TRP A 63 5.02 0.28 19.93
N GLN A 64 3.94 -0.21 20.56
CA GLN A 64 2.61 -0.29 19.95
C GLN A 64 2.12 1.09 19.46
N GLN A 65 2.28 2.14 20.26
CA GLN A 65 1.94 3.51 19.85
C GLN A 65 2.78 3.98 18.64
N THR A 66 4.08 3.67 18.64
CA THR A 66 4.98 4.01 17.53
C THR A 66 4.59 3.28 16.23
N ILE A 67 4.03 2.07 16.33
CA ILE A 67 3.53 1.31 15.19
C ILE A 67 2.24 1.93 14.65
N HIS A 68 1.31 2.35 15.53
CA HIS A 68 0.09 3.05 15.10
C HIS A 68 0.41 4.31 14.29
N GLU A 69 1.37 5.14 14.75
CA GLU A 69 1.78 6.33 13.99
C GLU A 69 2.35 5.99 12.60
N GLN A 70 3.06 4.86 12.47
CA GLN A 70 3.57 4.41 11.17
C GLN A 70 2.45 3.92 10.26
N VAL A 71 1.43 3.25 10.81
CA VAL A 71 0.24 2.82 10.06
C VAL A 71 -0.54 4.04 9.55
N ASP A 72 -0.70 5.08 10.37
CA ASP A 72 -1.38 6.31 9.98
C ASP A 72 -0.64 7.01 8.83
N ARG A 73 0.68 7.16 8.94
CA ARG A 73 1.52 7.70 7.86
C ARG A 73 1.43 6.88 6.58
N LEU A 74 1.44 5.54 6.69
CA LEU A 74 1.31 4.64 5.53
C LEU A 74 -0.05 4.80 4.83
N ASN A 75 -1.11 5.06 5.60
CA ASN A 75 -2.45 5.33 5.08
C ASN A 75 -2.64 6.76 4.57
N GLY A 76 -1.65 7.64 4.77
CA GLY A 76 -1.70 9.05 4.40
C GLY A 76 -2.62 9.88 5.31
N GLN A 77 -2.68 9.54 6.60
CA GLN A 77 -3.38 10.27 7.65
C GLN A 77 -2.42 11.15 8.46
#